data_AF-A0AA39M4L9-F1
#
_entry.id   AF-A0AA39M4L9-F1
#
_cell.length_a   1.000
_cell.length_b   1.000
_cell.length_c   1.000
_cell.angle_alpha   90.00
_cell.angle_beta   90.00
_cell.angle_gamma   90.00
#
_symmetry.space_group_name_H-M   'P 1'
#
loop_
_entity.id
_entity.type
_entity.pdbx_description
1 polymer ?
#
loop_
_entity_poly.entity_id
_entity_poly.type
_entity_poly.pdbx_seq_one_letter_code
_entity_poly.pdbx_strand_id
1 'polypeptide(L)'
;MWFFRSLFLLISTVLLGSSRIPPRHLHPFVPTITLQFLASLSADDLEAIERANTDLQRLKSQGSDLSDVEHGLVVRPYSEKAYGHVAAFEEAITRLYLSLPRSIQEAIDQVLKDKATLDFSELEDHQRLVDYAILASETFNTLKRNEQDMLARAFPNYATLFRDPDFWAISGHGTNQRQAAEHFIGKLIGNRRHRL
;
A
#
# COMPACT_ATOMS: atom_id res chain seq x y z
N MET A 1 -22.21 16.77 4.22
CA MET A 1 -21.15 16.67 3.18
C MET A 1 -19.87 16.18 3.85
N TRP A 2 -19.52 14.91 3.69
CA TRP A 2 -18.41 14.24 4.38
C TRP A 2 -17.79 13.23 3.40
N PHE A 3 -16.80 13.59 2.56
CA PHE A 3 -16.17 12.61 1.64
C PHE A 3 -14.74 12.95 1.16
N PHE A 4 -13.93 13.70 1.93
CA PHE A 4 -12.54 14.02 1.54
C PHE A 4 -11.44 13.44 2.47
N ARG A 5 -11.80 12.58 3.43
CA ARG A 5 -10.88 12.16 4.50
C ARG A 5 -10.00 10.93 4.20
N SER A 6 -10.31 10.10 3.20
CA SER A 6 -9.68 8.77 3.09
C SER A 6 -8.34 8.74 2.36
N LEU A 7 -8.07 9.60 1.37
CA LEU A 7 -6.77 9.64 0.70
C LEU A 7 -5.76 10.60 1.35
N PHE A 8 -6.25 11.68 1.99
CA PHE A 8 -5.39 12.57 2.78
C PHE A 8 -4.62 11.73 3.83
N LEU A 9 -5.30 10.73 4.43
CA LEU A 9 -4.68 9.72 5.28
C LEU A 9 -3.59 8.89 4.59
N LEU A 10 -3.72 8.52 3.33
CA LEU A 10 -2.76 7.68 2.58
C LEU A 10 -1.50 8.45 2.18
N ILE A 11 -1.65 9.75 1.91
CA ILE A 11 -0.57 10.67 1.57
C ILE A 11 0.20 11.05 2.82
N SER A 12 -0.45 11.14 3.97
CA SER A 12 0.15 11.68 5.19
C SER A 12 0.80 10.65 6.10
N THR A 13 0.90 9.41 5.66
CA THR A 13 1.41 8.32 6.50
C THR A 13 2.51 7.52 5.83
N VAL A 14 3.12 8.10 4.79
CA VAL A 14 4.44 7.72 4.28
C VAL A 14 5.48 7.58 5.41
N LEU A 15 5.24 8.27 6.54
CA LEU A 15 6.12 8.38 7.70
C LEU A 15 5.72 7.56 8.94
N LEU A 16 4.90 6.52 8.79
CA LEU A 16 4.47 5.69 9.94
C LEU A 16 4.90 4.23 9.86
N GLY A 17 5.83 3.89 8.96
CA GLY A 17 6.31 2.53 8.78
C GLY A 17 7.79 2.42 8.56
N SER A 18 8.34 1.22 8.74
CA SER A 18 9.68 0.92 8.25
C SER A 18 9.74 1.21 6.76
N SER A 19 10.66 2.08 6.32
CA SER A 19 10.90 2.40 4.90
C SER A 19 11.61 1.26 4.15
N ARG A 20 11.40 0.02 4.57
CA ARG A 20 11.99 -1.16 3.98
C ARG A 20 11.15 -1.67 2.82
N ILE A 21 11.83 -2.07 1.75
CA ILE A 21 11.18 -2.76 0.63
C ILE A 21 10.53 -4.05 1.15
N PRO A 22 9.21 -4.25 0.95
CA PRO A 22 8.53 -5.44 1.43
C PRO A 22 9.03 -6.70 0.70
N PRO A 23 8.94 -7.89 1.33
CA PRO A 23 9.24 -9.16 0.67
C PRO A 23 8.49 -9.34 -0.65
N ARG A 24 9.11 -9.96 -1.65
CA ARG A 24 8.51 -10.07 -3.02
C ARG A 24 7.11 -10.71 -3.08
N HIS A 25 6.72 -11.53 -2.11
CA HIS A 25 5.39 -12.14 -2.09
C HIS A 25 4.29 -11.13 -1.74
N LEU A 26 4.65 -9.99 -1.13
CA LEU A 26 3.75 -8.88 -0.86
C LEU A 26 3.67 -7.88 -2.01
N HIS A 27 4.60 -7.91 -2.98
CA HIS A 27 4.63 -6.94 -4.08
C HIS A 27 3.31 -6.82 -4.86
N PRO A 28 2.55 -7.92 -5.13
CA PRO A 28 1.24 -7.82 -5.78
C PRO A 28 0.22 -6.96 -5.02
N PHE A 29 0.38 -6.81 -3.71
CA PHE A 29 -0.52 -6.06 -2.83
C PHE A 29 -0.11 -4.59 -2.63
N VAL A 30 1.11 -4.23 -3.03
CA VAL A 30 1.67 -2.90 -2.84
C VAL A 30 1.60 -2.12 -4.14
N PRO A 31 1.10 -0.86 -4.14
CA PRO A 31 1.11 -0.01 -5.32
C PRO A 31 2.52 0.09 -5.94
N THR A 32 2.63 -0.03 -7.26
CA THR A 32 3.93 -0.04 -7.95
C THR A 32 4.75 1.21 -7.68
N ILE A 33 4.09 2.38 -7.63
CA ILE A 33 4.72 3.65 -7.32
C ILE A 33 5.38 3.65 -5.93
N THR A 34 4.77 2.97 -4.96
CA THR A 34 5.32 2.80 -3.61
C THR A 34 6.59 1.95 -3.62
N LEU A 35 6.61 0.84 -4.37
CA LEU A 35 7.82 0.03 -4.50
C LEU A 35 8.95 0.78 -5.22
N GLN A 36 8.62 1.59 -6.23
CA GLN A 36 9.59 2.42 -6.95
C GLN A 36 10.20 3.48 -6.04
N PHE A 37 9.37 4.14 -5.23
CA PHE A 37 9.83 5.08 -4.21
C PHE A 37 10.82 4.41 -3.24
N LEU A 38 10.41 3.31 -2.60
CA LEU A 38 11.27 2.59 -1.64
C LEU A 38 12.58 2.12 -2.27
N ALA A 39 12.56 1.71 -3.55
CA ALA A 39 13.76 1.29 -4.27
C ALA A 39 14.69 2.46 -4.67
N SER A 40 14.19 3.70 -4.68
CA SER A 40 14.96 4.90 -5.04
C SER A 40 15.70 5.55 -3.88
N LEU A 41 15.35 5.19 -2.64
CA LEU A 41 15.94 5.78 -1.43
C LEU A 41 17.35 5.25 -1.19
N SER A 42 18.30 6.14 -0.92
CA SER A 42 19.62 5.75 -0.40
C SER A 42 19.55 5.40 1.09
N ALA A 43 20.60 4.76 1.62
CA ALA A 43 20.71 4.48 3.06
C ALA A 43 20.51 5.75 3.93
N ASP A 44 21.13 6.87 3.54
CA ASP A 44 20.98 8.15 4.22
C ASP A 44 19.54 8.71 4.14
N ASP A 45 18.83 8.44 3.05
CA ASP A 45 17.44 8.89 2.90
C ASP A 45 16.52 8.06 3.80
N LEU A 46 16.77 6.74 3.87
CA LEU A 46 16.07 5.82 4.77
C LEU A 46 16.28 6.21 6.23
N GLU A 47 17.53 6.49 6.64
CA GLU A 47 17.84 6.89 8.01
C GLU A 47 17.14 8.20 8.39
N ALA A 48 17.13 9.20 7.49
CA ALA A 48 16.44 10.45 7.71
C ALA A 48 14.92 10.25 7.87
N ILE A 49 14.32 9.38 7.05
CA ILE A 49 12.90 9.02 7.12
C ILE A 49 12.60 8.27 8.44
N GLU A 50 13.42 7.29 8.83
CA GLU A 50 13.22 6.53 10.08
C GLU A 50 13.31 7.41 11.34
N ARG A 51 14.23 8.38 11.35
CA ARG A 51 14.32 9.37 12.43
C ARG A 51 13.08 10.28 12.48
N ALA A 52 12.63 10.76 11.33
CA ALA A 52 11.39 11.55 11.23
C ALA A 52 10.17 10.75 11.72
N ASN A 53 10.09 9.47 11.38
CA ASN A 53 9.02 8.58 11.82
C ASN A 53 9.01 8.42 13.34
N THR A 54 10.19 8.26 13.95
CA THR A 54 10.35 8.14 15.41
C THR A 54 9.85 9.40 16.12
N ASP A 55 10.23 10.57 15.62
CA ASP A 55 9.81 11.84 16.20
C ASP A 55 8.32 12.11 15.99
N LEU A 56 7.77 11.72 14.85
CA LEU A 56 6.34 11.82 14.56
C LEU A 56 5.50 10.90 15.46
N GLN A 57 5.95 9.67 15.72
CA GLN A 57 5.32 8.77 16.69
C GLN A 57 5.35 9.36 18.11
N ARG A 58 6.48 9.95 18.50
CA ARG A 58 6.59 10.65 19.79
C ARG A 58 5.59 11.81 19.87
N LEU A 59 5.51 12.67 18.85
CA LEU A 59 4.58 13.81 18.83
C LEU A 59 3.11 13.36 18.90
N LYS A 60 2.75 12.27 18.21
CA LYS A 60 1.40 11.68 18.29
C LYS A 60 1.09 11.14 19.69
N SER A 61 2.02 10.44 20.31
CA SER A 61 1.83 9.95 21.70
C SER A 61 1.67 11.08 22.72
N GLN A 62 2.11 12.29 22.38
CA GLN A 62 1.98 13.51 23.18
C GLN A 62 0.69 14.29 22.88
N GLY A 63 -0.19 13.78 22.00
CA GLY A 63 -1.47 14.40 21.66
C GLY A 63 -1.39 15.50 20.61
N SER A 64 -0.28 15.60 19.87
CA SER A 64 -0.18 16.52 18.73
C SER A 64 -0.86 15.89 17.50
N ASP A 65 -2.01 16.45 17.11
CA ASP A 65 -2.61 16.20 15.79
C ASP A 65 -1.90 17.10 14.77
N LEU A 66 -0.83 16.59 14.19
CA LEU A 66 -0.21 17.20 13.02
C LEU A 66 -1.13 17.01 11.81
N SER A 67 -1.29 18.06 11.03
CA SER A 67 -1.96 18.03 9.74
C SER A 67 -1.10 17.33 8.68
N ASP A 68 -1.77 16.90 7.64
CA ASP A 68 -1.23 16.13 6.53
C ASP A 68 -0.07 16.81 5.78
N VAL A 69 -0.05 18.15 5.78
CA VAL A 69 1.04 19.00 5.23
C VAL A 69 2.25 19.06 6.17
N GLU A 70 2.03 18.89 7.47
CA GLU A 70 3.09 18.96 8.49
C GLU A 70 3.90 17.67 8.56
N HIS A 71 3.33 16.52 8.15
CA HIS A 71 4.02 15.23 8.20
C HIS A 71 5.24 15.17 7.26
N GLY A 72 5.10 15.49 5.96
CA GLY A 72 6.24 15.52 5.04
C GLY A 72 7.35 16.49 5.48
N LEU A 73 6.98 17.59 6.14
CA LEU A 73 7.93 18.58 6.66
C LEU A 73 8.80 18.06 7.82
N VAL A 74 8.41 16.97 8.51
CA VAL A 74 9.20 16.36 9.60
C VAL A 74 10.48 15.68 9.10
N VAL A 75 10.56 15.32 7.82
CA VAL A 75 11.79 14.73 7.22
C VAL A 75 12.85 15.78 6.95
N ARG A 76 12.42 17.01 6.61
CA ARG A 76 13.31 18.09 6.15
C ARG A 76 14.43 18.43 7.14
N PRO A 77 14.20 18.49 8.47
CA PRO A 77 15.26 18.70 9.46
C PRO A 77 16.38 17.66 9.44
N TYR A 78 16.09 16.43 8.99
CA TYR A 78 17.07 15.34 8.93
C TYR A 78 17.76 15.25 7.56
N SER A 79 17.05 15.54 6.47
CA SER A 79 17.62 15.58 5.12
C SER A 79 16.69 16.29 4.13
N GLU A 80 17.16 17.39 3.52
CA GLU A 80 16.41 18.08 2.45
C GLU A 80 16.26 17.21 1.20
N LYS A 81 17.23 16.33 0.93
CA LYS A 81 17.18 15.37 -0.18
C LYS A 81 16.08 14.33 0.04
N ALA A 82 16.04 13.72 1.22
CA ALA A 82 15.01 12.74 1.57
C ALA A 82 13.61 13.37 1.55
N TYR A 83 13.49 14.60 2.06
CA TYR A 83 12.27 15.39 1.95
C TYR A 83 11.84 15.58 0.48
N GLY A 84 12.77 15.94 -0.41
CA GLY A 84 12.47 16.07 -1.85
C GLY A 84 11.95 14.78 -2.47
N HIS A 85 12.50 13.62 -2.10
CA HIS A 85 12.01 12.32 -2.55
C HIS A 85 10.59 12.02 -2.03
N VAL A 86 10.32 12.28 -0.74
CA VAL A 86 9.00 12.09 -0.12
C VAL A 86 7.96 13.00 -0.79
N ALA A 87 8.26 14.29 -0.94
CA ALA A 87 7.34 15.24 -1.56
C ALA A 87 7.04 14.90 -3.03
N ALA A 88 8.06 14.47 -3.79
CA ALA A 88 7.86 14.03 -5.18
C ALA A 88 6.99 12.76 -5.27
N PHE A 89 7.17 11.82 -4.34
CA PHE A 89 6.35 10.62 -4.24
C PHE A 89 4.89 10.96 -3.90
N GLU A 90 4.66 11.77 -2.87
CA GLU A 90 3.34 12.25 -2.45
C GLU A 90 2.61 12.96 -3.59
N GLU A 91 3.29 13.85 -4.31
CA GLU A 91 2.71 14.53 -5.47
C GLU A 91 2.33 13.54 -6.57
N ALA A 92 3.23 12.62 -6.91
CA ALA A 92 3.02 11.66 -7.99
C ALA A 92 1.87 10.69 -7.69
N ILE A 93 1.78 10.14 -6.47
CA ILE A 93 0.69 9.24 -6.08
C ILE A 93 -0.64 9.97 -5.99
N THR A 94 -0.65 11.21 -5.48
CA THR A 94 -1.86 12.05 -5.41
C THR A 94 -2.40 12.33 -6.80
N ARG A 95 -1.53 12.78 -7.72
CA ARG A 95 -1.91 13.08 -9.10
C ARG A 95 -2.45 11.86 -9.81
N LEU A 96 -1.79 10.71 -9.65
CA LEU A 96 -2.23 9.45 -10.24
C LEU A 96 -3.61 9.05 -9.69
N TYR A 97 -3.78 9.06 -8.38
CA TYR A 97 -5.04 8.68 -7.74
C TYR A 97 -6.20 9.59 -8.16
N LEU A 98 -6.01 10.92 -8.13
CA LEU A 98 -7.06 11.88 -8.50
C LEU A 98 -7.48 11.79 -9.97
N SER A 99 -6.63 11.19 -10.82
CA SER A 99 -6.97 10.93 -12.23
C SER A 99 -7.89 9.71 -12.42
N LEU A 100 -8.06 8.86 -11.39
CA LEU A 100 -8.86 7.65 -11.47
C LEU A 100 -10.36 7.94 -11.27
N PRO A 101 -11.26 7.13 -11.87
CA PRO A 101 -12.68 7.14 -11.55
C PRO A 101 -12.94 6.94 -10.05
N ARG A 102 -14.01 7.56 -9.54
CA ARG A 102 -14.39 7.51 -8.12
C ARG A 102 -14.56 6.09 -7.58
N SER A 103 -15.09 5.17 -8.37
CA SER A 103 -15.22 3.75 -8.00
C SER A 103 -13.87 3.09 -7.72
N ILE A 104 -12.85 3.40 -8.53
CA ILE A 104 -11.48 2.89 -8.34
C ILE A 104 -10.84 3.55 -7.13
N GLN A 105 -11.04 4.85 -6.95
CA GLN A 105 -10.59 5.59 -5.77
C GLN A 105 -11.14 4.97 -4.47
N GLU A 106 -12.44 4.71 -4.42
CA GLU A 106 -13.10 4.07 -3.27
C GLU A 106 -12.59 2.64 -3.02
N ALA A 107 -12.32 1.87 -4.08
CA ALA A 107 -11.74 0.53 -3.95
C ALA A 107 -10.31 0.57 -3.40
N ILE A 108 -9.47 1.50 -3.87
CA ILE A 108 -8.11 1.70 -3.34
C ILE A 108 -8.18 2.14 -1.88
N ASP A 109 -9.04 3.10 -1.56
CA ASP A 109 -9.24 3.59 -0.20
C ASP A 109 -9.63 2.46 0.73
N GLN A 110 -10.51 1.56 0.30
CA GLN A 110 -10.93 0.41 1.10
C GLN A 110 -9.79 -0.60 1.30
N VAL A 111 -9.00 -0.89 0.26
CA VAL A 111 -7.87 -1.82 0.32
C VAL A 111 -6.69 -1.25 1.12
N LEU A 112 -6.55 0.07 1.18
CA LEU A 112 -5.43 0.75 1.84
C LEU A 112 -5.84 1.49 3.13
N LYS A 113 -7.10 1.40 3.54
CA LYS A 113 -7.69 2.13 4.69
C LYS A 113 -6.87 2.02 5.97
N ASP A 114 -6.43 0.80 6.28
CA ASP A 114 -5.65 0.47 7.47
C ASP A 114 -4.15 0.26 7.14
N LYS A 115 -3.73 0.68 5.94
CA LYS A 115 -2.36 0.61 5.41
C LYS A 115 -1.92 1.98 4.93
N ALA A 116 -2.32 2.98 5.70
CA ALA A 116 -1.84 4.34 5.58
C ALA A 116 -0.29 4.35 5.68
N THR A 117 0.27 3.47 6.52
CA THR A 117 1.72 3.36 6.68
C THR A 117 2.40 2.69 5.47
N LEU A 118 3.65 3.06 5.17
CA LEU A 118 4.54 2.25 4.32
C LEU A 118 4.99 0.95 5.01
N ASP A 119 4.42 0.63 6.18
CA ASP A 119 4.75 -0.57 6.92
C ASP A 119 3.93 -1.76 6.43
N PHE A 120 4.60 -2.67 5.74
CA PHE A 120 4.00 -3.93 5.33
C PHE A 120 4.42 -5.09 6.25
N SER A 121 5.10 -4.83 7.37
CA SER A 121 5.54 -5.88 8.30
C SER A 121 4.37 -6.65 8.91
N GLU A 122 3.23 -5.99 9.15
CA GLU A 122 2.01 -6.67 9.60
C GLU A 122 1.51 -7.71 8.59
N LEU A 123 1.75 -7.50 7.30
CA LEU A 123 1.37 -8.44 6.24
C LEU A 123 2.41 -9.56 6.07
N GLU A 124 3.53 -9.53 6.78
CA GLU A 124 4.41 -10.70 6.89
C GLU A 124 3.80 -11.78 7.79
N ASP A 125 2.87 -11.43 8.68
CA ASP A 125 2.05 -12.40 9.39
C ASP A 125 1.08 -13.09 8.41
N HIS A 126 1.13 -14.42 8.39
CA HIS A 126 0.37 -15.21 7.42
C HIS A 126 -1.14 -14.98 7.55
N GLN A 127 -1.66 -14.89 8.78
CA GLN A 127 -3.11 -14.72 9.00
C GLN A 127 -3.56 -13.33 8.55
N ARG A 128 -2.78 -12.29 8.85
CA ARG A 128 -3.04 -10.92 8.36
C ARG A 128 -3.00 -10.84 6.84
N LEU A 129 -2.06 -11.53 6.20
CA LEU A 129 -1.97 -11.57 4.74
C LEU A 129 -3.17 -12.29 4.10
N VAL A 130 -3.63 -13.39 4.71
CA VAL A 130 -4.85 -14.10 4.27
C VAL A 130 -6.06 -13.19 4.37
N ASP A 131 -6.28 -12.54 5.51
CA ASP A 131 -7.41 -11.64 5.70
C ASP A 131 -7.33 -10.43 4.72
N TYR A 132 -6.12 -9.93 4.46
CA TYR A 132 -5.89 -8.87 3.48
C TYR A 132 -6.18 -9.31 2.04
N ALA A 133 -5.81 -10.53 1.66
CA ALA A 133 -6.09 -11.08 0.34
C ALA A 133 -7.61 -11.24 0.09
N ILE A 134 -8.36 -11.62 1.13
CA ILE A 134 -9.83 -11.68 1.08
C ILE A 134 -10.39 -10.28 0.84
N LEU A 135 -10.01 -9.31 1.67
CA LEU A 135 -10.46 -7.91 1.54
C LEU A 135 -10.18 -7.37 0.13
N ALA A 136 -8.96 -7.58 -0.38
CA ALA A 136 -8.57 -7.12 -1.71
C ALA A 136 -9.38 -7.81 -2.81
N SER A 137 -9.58 -9.13 -2.73
CA SER A 137 -10.38 -9.88 -3.70
C SER A 137 -11.82 -9.40 -3.73
N GLU A 138 -12.46 -9.29 -2.57
CA GLU A 138 -13.84 -8.82 -2.47
C GLU A 138 -13.99 -7.41 -3.02
N THR A 139 -13.09 -6.51 -2.62
CA THR A 139 -13.14 -5.10 -3.04
C THR A 139 -12.94 -4.98 -4.55
N PHE A 140 -11.93 -5.64 -5.13
CA PHE A 140 -11.67 -5.55 -6.56
C PHE A 140 -12.70 -6.28 -7.42
N ASN A 141 -13.43 -7.24 -6.85
CA ASN A 141 -14.54 -7.90 -7.53
C ASN A 141 -15.77 -6.98 -7.70
N THR A 142 -15.85 -5.88 -6.94
CA THR A 142 -16.89 -4.85 -7.14
C THR A 142 -16.64 -3.96 -8.36
N LEU A 143 -15.39 -3.90 -8.84
CA LEU A 143 -15.01 -3.10 -10.00
C LEU A 143 -15.40 -3.78 -11.31
N LYS A 144 -15.82 -3.00 -12.30
CA LYS A 144 -16.03 -3.50 -13.65
C LYS A 144 -14.69 -3.88 -14.29
N ARG A 145 -14.72 -4.78 -15.29
CA ARG A 145 -13.51 -5.22 -15.97
C ARG A 145 -12.65 -4.08 -16.55
N ASN A 146 -13.29 -3.07 -17.13
CA ASN A 146 -12.58 -1.89 -17.63
C ASN A 146 -11.94 -1.05 -16.50
N GLU A 147 -12.56 -1.01 -15.32
CA GLU A 147 -12.01 -0.35 -14.13
C GLU A 147 -10.85 -1.16 -13.54
N GLN A 148 -10.94 -2.49 -13.50
CA GLN A 148 -9.81 -3.37 -13.14
C GLN A 148 -8.63 -3.15 -14.09
N ASP A 149 -8.87 -3.05 -15.41
CA ASP A 149 -7.83 -2.75 -16.40
C ASP A 149 -7.23 -1.34 -16.22
N MET A 150 -8.03 -0.35 -15.83
CA MET A 150 -7.53 1.00 -15.48
C MET A 150 -6.68 0.96 -14.21
N LEU A 151 -7.13 0.25 -13.18
CA LEU A 151 -6.42 0.10 -11.91
C LEU A 151 -5.08 -0.62 -12.12
N ALA A 152 -5.05 -1.68 -12.93
CA ALA A 152 -3.82 -2.38 -13.31
C ALA A 152 -2.86 -1.55 -14.17
N ARG A 153 -3.36 -0.57 -14.94
CA ARG A 153 -2.49 0.37 -15.67
C ARG A 153 -1.89 1.43 -14.74
N ALA A 154 -2.69 1.93 -13.80
CA ALA A 154 -2.24 2.89 -12.81
C ALA A 154 -1.25 2.26 -11.82
N PHE A 155 -1.53 1.03 -11.37
CA PHE A 155 -0.68 0.27 -10.45
C PHE A 155 -0.40 -1.14 -11.03
N PRO A 156 0.63 -1.27 -11.89
CA PRO A 156 0.99 -2.52 -12.57
C PRO A 156 1.07 -3.79 -11.71
N ASN A 157 1.42 -3.67 -10.43
CA ASN A 157 1.51 -4.82 -9.53
C ASN A 157 0.15 -5.54 -9.36
N TYR A 158 -0.95 -4.79 -9.32
CA TYR A 158 -2.30 -5.35 -9.20
C TYR A 158 -2.69 -6.18 -10.43
N ALA A 159 -2.04 -5.98 -11.58
CA ALA A 159 -2.23 -6.85 -12.74
C ALA A 159 -1.88 -8.32 -12.42
N THR A 160 -0.97 -8.56 -11.48
CA THR A 160 -0.61 -9.91 -11.02
C THR A 160 -1.80 -10.57 -10.31
N LEU A 161 -2.52 -9.81 -9.48
CA LEU A 161 -3.73 -10.28 -8.80
C LEU A 161 -4.83 -10.58 -9.83
N PHE A 162 -5.09 -9.65 -10.75
CA PHE A 162 -6.20 -9.78 -11.69
C PHE A 162 -6.03 -10.90 -12.73
N ARG A 163 -4.78 -11.30 -13.00
CA ARG A 163 -4.48 -12.40 -13.92
C ARG A 163 -4.51 -13.77 -13.24
N ASP A 164 -4.49 -13.83 -11.91
CA ASP A 164 -4.48 -15.09 -11.18
C ASP A 164 -5.92 -15.56 -10.92
N PRO A 165 -6.37 -16.70 -11.50
CA PRO A 165 -7.71 -17.22 -11.23
C PRO A 165 -7.89 -17.62 -9.75
N ASP A 166 -6.82 -17.99 -9.05
CA ASP A 166 -6.89 -18.35 -7.62
C ASP A 166 -7.23 -17.15 -6.75
N PHE A 167 -6.84 -15.93 -7.18
CA PHE A 167 -7.22 -14.70 -6.50
C PHE A 167 -8.73 -14.48 -6.59
N TRP A 168 -9.33 -14.60 -7.78
CA TRP A 168 -10.77 -14.43 -7.98
C TRP A 168 -11.61 -15.53 -7.34
N ALA A 169 -11.06 -16.74 -7.20
CA ALA A 169 -11.71 -17.85 -6.52
C ALA A 169 -11.99 -17.54 -5.03
N ILE A 170 -11.21 -16.64 -4.40
CA ILE A 170 -11.39 -16.22 -3.01
C ILE A 170 -12.79 -15.64 -2.78
N SER A 171 -13.26 -14.77 -3.68
CA SER A 171 -14.61 -14.18 -3.64
C SER A 171 -15.67 -14.98 -4.41
N GLY A 172 -15.40 -16.25 -4.74
CA GLY A 172 -16.32 -17.11 -5.47
C GLY A 172 -17.54 -17.53 -4.65
N HIS A 173 -18.70 -17.68 -5.30
CA HIS A 173 -19.93 -18.11 -4.64
C HIS A 173 -19.78 -19.54 -4.08
N GLY A 174 -20.04 -19.72 -2.78
CA GLY A 174 -19.97 -21.02 -2.11
C GLY A 174 -18.55 -21.49 -1.77
N THR A 175 -17.54 -20.65 -1.99
CA THR A 175 -16.15 -20.95 -1.63
C THR A 175 -15.90 -20.68 -0.14
N ASN A 176 -15.12 -21.54 0.51
CA ASN A 176 -14.50 -21.19 1.79
C ASN A 176 -13.38 -20.17 1.53
N GLN A 177 -13.69 -18.88 1.71
CA GLN A 177 -12.80 -17.76 1.35
C GLN A 177 -11.43 -17.88 2.04
N ARG A 178 -11.40 -18.30 3.30
CA ARG A 178 -10.14 -18.47 4.06
C ARG A 178 -9.27 -19.55 3.45
N GLN A 179 -9.83 -20.71 3.14
CA GLN A 179 -9.09 -21.81 2.51
C GLN A 179 -8.59 -21.44 1.11
N ALA A 180 -9.41 -20.73 0.32
CA ALA A 180 -9.02 -20.26 -1.01
C ALA A 180 -7.91 -19.20 -0.93
N ALA A 181 -7.99 -18.27 0.03
CA ALA A 181 -6.95 -17.28 0.27
C ALA A 181 -5.65 -17.94 0.77
N GLU A 182 -5.72 -18.90 1.69
CA GLU A 182 -4.55 -19.68 2.13
C GLU A 182 -3.88 -20.41 0.96
N HIS A 183 -4.67 -21.00 0.06
CA HIS A 183 -4.14 -21.63 -1.16
C HIS A 183 -3.44 -20.61 -2.08
N PHE A 184 -4.07 -19.47 -2.34
CA PHE A 184 -3.50 -18.39 -3.14
C PHE A 184 -2.19 -17.83 -2.54
N ILE A 185 -2.19 -17.53 -1.24
CA ILE A 185 -1.00 -17.07 -0.52
C ILE A 185 0.07 -18.16 -0.50
N GLY A 186 -0.31 -19.42 -0.30
CA GLY A 186 0.57 -20.58 -0.36
C GLY A 186 1.27 -20.70 -1.71
N LYS A 187 0.58 -20.42 -2.82
CA LYS A 187 1.17 -20.34 -4.17
C LYS A 187 2.10 -19.14 -4.34
N LEU A 188 1.72 -17.95 -3.85
CA LEU A 188 2.56 -16.74 -3.89
C LEU A 188 3.88 -16.93 -3.12
N ILE A 189 3.84 -17.62 -1.99
CA ILE A 189 5.02 -17.97 -1.18
C ILE A 189 5.79 -19.14 -1.81
N GLY A 190 5.07 -20.18 -2.24
CA GLY A 190 5.56 -21.47 -2.69
C GLY A 190 6.15 -21.50 -4.11
N ASN A 191 5.75 -20.59 -5.00
CA ASN A 191 6.36 -20.40 -6.34
C ASN A 191 7.87 -20.09 -6.30
N ARG A 192 8.49 -20.00 -5.11
CA ARG A 192 9.94 -19.92 -4.93
C ARG A 192 10.66 -21.25 -4.70
N ARG A 193 9.98 -22.36 -4.34
CA ARG A 193 10.69 -23.65 -4.16
C ARG A 193 11.04 -24.36 -5.46
N HIS A 194 10.47 -23.95 -6.59
CA HIS A 194 10.68 -24.56 -7.91
C HIS A 194 11.49 -23.68 -8.90
N ARG A 195 12.14 -22.62 -8.42
CA ARG A 195 13.04 -21.76 -9.22
C ARG A 195 14.43 -21.58 -8.58
N LEU A 196 14.97 -22.66 -8.00
CA LEU A 196 16.38 -22.80 -7.66
C LEU A 196 16.95 -23.97 -8.46
#